data_AF-A0A3M2BQK4-F1
#
_entry.id   AF-A0A3M2BQK4-F1
#
_cell.length_a   1.000
_cell.length_b   1.000
_cell.length_c   1.000
_cell.angle_alpha   90.00
_cell.angle_beta   90.00
_cell.angle_gamma   90.00
#
_symmetry.space_group_name_H-M   'P 1'
#
loop_
_entity.id
_entity.type
_entity.pdbx_description
1 polymer ?
#
loop_
_entity_poly.entity_id
_entity_poly.type
_entity_poly.pdbx_seq_one_letter_code
_entity_poly.pdbx_strand_id
1 'polypeptide(L)'
;MLLDPNEIWFTKDYRKRKKLKQATPAWANHRAIREIYQQCLHLNQQYPGMGFTVHHIIPISHPKVCGLHVPENLTIVSNSAKQLLGRKFKEP
;
A
#
# COMPACT_ATOMS: atom_id res chain seq x y z
N MET A 1 -18.16 0.65 14.18
CA MET A 1 -17.23 1.15 15.23
C MET A 1 -15.85 1.26 14.63
N LEU A 2 -15.42 2.48 14.30
CA LEU A 2 -14.04 2.79 13.92
C LEU A 2 -13.44 3.51 15.13
N LEU A 3 -12.47 2.88 15.78
CA LEU A 3 -11.83 3.39 16.99
C LEU A 3 -10.37 3.73 16.65
N ASP A 4 -10.00 4.97 16.97
CA ASP A 4 -8.67 5.58 16.96
C ASP A 4 -8.08 6.09 15.60
N PRO A 5 -8.06 7.42 15.37
CA PRO A 5 -7.37 8.09 14.26
C PRO A 5 -5.83 7.87 14.19
N ASN A 6 -5.23 7.40 15.29
CA ASN A 6 -3.81 7.06 15.40
C ASN A 6 -3.52 5.56 15.19
N GLU A 7 -4.54 4.69 15.10
CA GLU A 7 -4.41 3.24 14.87
C GLU A 7 -4.76 2.82 13.45
N ILE A 8 -4.33 3.56 12.44
CA ILE A 8 -4.45 3.05 11.06
C ILE A 8 -3.28 2.11 10.78
N TRP A 9 -3.24 1.01 11.54
CA TRP A 9 -2.35 -0.10 11.25
C TRP A 9 -2.96 -0.86 10.08
N PHE A 10 -2.46 -0.59 8.87
CA PHE A 10 -2.86 -1.24 7.61
C PHE A 10 -2.65 -2.77 7.61
N THR A 11 -2.07 -3.32 8.67
CA THR A 11 -1.86 -4.74 8.88
C THR A 11 -1.63 -5.02 10.36
N LYS A 12 -2.21 -6.11 10.88
CA LYS A 12 -1.92 -6.65 12.23
C LYS A 12 -0.57 -7.36 12.30
N ASP A 13 0.07 -7.65 11.16
CA ASP A 13 1.35 -8.35 11.10
C ASP A 13 2.51 -7.42 11.54
N TYR A 14 3.10 -7.72 12.71
CA TYR A 14 4.24 -6.99 13.26
C TYR A 14 5.41 -6.85 12.28
N ARG A 15 5.78 -7.91 11.55
CA ARG A 15 6.91 -7.90 10.62
C ARG A 15 6.63 -6.96 9.45
N LYS A 16 5.40 -6.99 8.93
CA LYS A 16 4.99 -6.09 7.85
C LYS A 16 4.98 -4.63 8.32
N ARG A 17 4.46 -4.33 9.52
CA ARG A 17 4.50 -2.96 10.10
C ARG A 17 5.93 -2.45 10.27
N LYS A 18 6.83 -3.28 10.84
CA LYS A 18 8.24 -2.92 11.03
C LYS A 18 8.91 -2.56 9.70
N LYS A 19 8.67 -3.37 8.66
CA LYS A 19 9.21 -3.15 7.32
C LYS A 19 8.67 -1.87 6.67
N LEU A 20 7.37 -1.62 6.78
CA LEU A 20 6.78 -0.36 6.29
C LEU A 20 7.38 0.84 7.01
N LYS A 21 7.51 0.78 8.35
CA LYS A 21 8.14 1.83 9.14
C LYS A 21 9.59 2.10 8.73
N GLN A 22 10.37 1.05 8.42
CA GLN A 22 11.73 1.19 7.90
C GLN A 22 11.78 1.79 6.50
N ALA A 23 10.79 1.48 5.66
CA ALA A 23 10.70 2.00 4.30
C ALA A 23 10.07 3.41 4.23
N THR A 24 9.45 3.90 5.30
CA THR A 24 8.88 5.26 5.37
C THR A 24 9.97 6.24 5.77
N PRO A 25 10.43 7.11 4.87
CA PRO A 25 11.38 8.16 5.22
C PRO A 25 10.73 9.22 6.11
N ALA A 26 11.54 9.95 6.89
CA ALA A 26 11.05 10.98 7.80
C ALA A 26 10.29 12.13 7.10
N TRP A 27 10.61 12.39 5.84
CA TRP A 27 9.94 13.41 5.01
C TRP A 27 8.64 12.92 4.35
N ALA A 28 8.26 11.66 4.53
CA ALA A 28 7.07 11.10 3.88
C ALA A 28 5.81 11.87 4.29
N ASN A 29 4.94 12.15 3.31
CA ASN A 29 3.64 12.75 3.61
C ASN A 29 2.68 11.70 4.17
N HIS A 30 2.68 11.54 5.49
CA HIS A 30 1.83 10.60 6.21
C HIS A 30 0.33 10.83 5.98
N ARG A 31 -0.09 12.08 5.76
CA ARG A 31 -1.48 12.41 5.46
C ARG A 31 -1.89 11.84 4.10
N ALA A 32 -1.09 12.06 3.06
CA ALA A 32 -1.36 11.52 1.74
C ALA A 32 -1.36 9.98 1.73
N ILE A 33 -0.42 9.33 2.45
CA ILE A 33 -0.43 7.86 2.62
C ILE A 33 -1.76 7.40 3.21
N ARG A 34 -2.21 8.05 4.30
CA ARG A 34 -3.49 7.74 4.95
C ARG A 34 -4.67 7.89 3.99
N GLU A 35 -4.71 8.98 3.24
CA GLU A 35 -5.77 9.26 2.26
C GLU A 35 -5.86 8.15 1.18
N ILE A 36 -4.73 7.63 0.69
CA ILE A 36 -4.70 6.51 -0.27
C ILE A 36 -5.36 5.26 0.31
N TYR A 37 -5.06 4.90 1.56
CA TYR A 37 -5.68 3.74 2.19
C TYR A 37 -7.18 3.96 2.47
N GLN A 38 -7.58 5.18 2.85
CA GLN A 38 -9.00 5.53 3.01
C GLN A 38 -9.75 5.43 1.68
N GLN A 39 -9.16 5.91 0.58
CA GLN A 39 -9.71 5.73 -0.76
C GLN A 39 -9.83 4.25 -1.13
N CYS A 40 -8.84 3.43 -0.81
CA CYS A 40 -8.90 1.99 -1.04
C CYS A 40 -10.06 1.33 -0.26
N LEU A 41 -10.31 1.76 0.98
CA LEU A 41 -11.46 1.29 1.76
C LEU A 41 -12.78 1.77 1.15
N HIS A 42 -12.85 3.03 0.73
CA HIS A 42 -14.03 3.59 0.08
C HIS A 42 -14.37 2.85 -1.22
N LEU A 43 -13.37 2.56 -2.07
CA LEU A 43 -13.56 1.79 -3.29
C LEU A 43 -14.07 0.36 -3.00
N ASN A 44 -13.59 -0.28 -1.94
CA ASN A 44 -14.12 -1.57 -1.52
C ASN A 44 -15.57 -1.52 -1.03
N GLN A 45 -15.98 -0.41 -0.41
CA GLN A 45 -17.37 -0.18 0.01
C GLN A 45 -18.27 0.13 -1.19
N GLN A 46 -17.78 0.95 -2.12
CA GLN A 46 -18.51 1.40 -3.30
C GLN A 46 -18.68 0.29 -4.34
N TYR A 47 -17.68 -0.59 -4.48
CA TYR A 47 -17.68 -1.70 -5.42
C TYR A 47 -17.41 -3.04 -4.71
N PRO A 48 -18.38 -3.54 -3.91
CA PRO A 48 -18.26 -4.81 -3.24
C PRO A 48 -17.99 -5.94 -4.25
N GLY A 49 -16.95 -6.75 -4.01
CA GLY A 49 -16.59 -7.88 -4.87
C GLY A 49 -15.38 -7.65 -5.80
N MET A 50 -14.97 -6.40 -6.05
CA MET A 50 -13.75 -6.14 -6.84
C MET A 50 -12.44 -6.33 -6.06
N GLY A 51 -12.49 -6.15 -4.74
CA GLY A 51 -11.36 -6.38 -3.84
C GLY A 51 -10.15 -5.50 -4.16
N PHE A 52 -10.23 -4.21 -3.84
CA PHE A 52 -9.14 -3.26 -4.00
C PHE A 52 -8.10 -3.41 -2.88
N THR A 53 -6.83 -3.27 -3.23
CA THR A 53 -5.70 -3.32 -2.28
C THR A 53 -4.64 -2.29 -2.64
N VAL A 54 -3.98 -1.73 -1.63
CA VAL A 54 -2.84 -0.80 -1.84
C VAL A 54 -1.57 -1.60 -2.06
N HIS A 55 -0.87 -1.29 -3.15
CA HIS A 55 0.36 -1.90 -3.59
C HIS A 55 1.47 -0.86 -3.75
N HIS A 56 2.73 -1.30 -3.62
CA HIS A 56 3.88 -0.49 -3.97
C HIS A 56 4.22 -0.67 -5.45
N ILE A 57 4.46 0.42 -6.18
CA ILE A 57 4.87 0.40 -7.59
C ILE A 57 6.28 -0.21 -7.71
N ILE A 58 7.21 0.29 -6.89
CA ILE A 58 8.55 -0.24 -6.69
C ILE A 58 8.53 -1.09 -5.42
N PRO A 59 8.95 -2.36 -5.46
CA PRO A 59 8.87 -3.25 -4.31
C PRO A 59 9.76 -2.74 -3.17
N ILE A 60 9.20 -2.70 -1.96
CA ILE A 60 9.96 -2.39 -0.73
C ILE A 60 10.97 -3.48 -0.33
N SER A 61 11.04 -4.56 -1.09
CA SER A 61 11.91 -5.71 -0.83
C SER A 61 12.10 -6.50 -2.09
N HIS A 62 13.23 -6.23 -2.73
CA HIS A 62 13.72 -6.92 -3.90
C HIS A 62 15.25 -6.91 -3.85
N PRO A 63 15.94 -7.95 -4.38
CA PRO A 63 17.41 -8.04 -4.27
C PRO A 63 18.16 -6.87 -4.94
N LYS A 64 17.59 -6.28 -5.99
CA LYS A 64 18.23 -5.23 -6.80
C LYS A 64 17.76 -3.81 -6.52
N VAL A 65 16.54 -3.65 -6.00
CA VAL A 65 15.92 -2.33 -5.76
C VAL A 65 15.09 -2.37 -4.49
N CYS A 66 15.03 -1.27 -3.77
CA CYS A 66 14.10 -1.10 -2.66
C CYS A 66 13.32 0.21 -2.85
N GLY A 67 11.99 0.09 -2.96
CA GLY A 67 11.09 1.23 -2.96
C GLY A 67 10.87 1.77 -1.55
N LEU A 68 10.43 3.04 -1.49
CA LEU A 68 10.05 3.70 -0.24
C LEU A 68 8.54 3.56 0.01
N HIS A 69 8.12 3.66 1.27
CA HIS A 69 6.71 3.76 1.62
C HIS A 69 6.29 5.23 1.65
N VAL A 70 6.07 5.78 0.46
CA VAL A 70 5.70 7.18 0.19
C VAL A 70 4.52 7.22 -0.78
N PRO A 71 3.70 8.28 -0.80
CA PRO A 71 2.50 8.36 -1.64
C PRO A 71 2.76 8.06 -3.12
N GLU A 72 3.86 8.57 -3.66
CA GLU A 72 4.26 8.44 -5.06
C GLU A 72 4.58 7.00 -5.45
N ASN A 73 4.92 6.17 -4.46
CA ASN A 73 5.20 4.75 -4.66
C ASN A 73 4.00 3.86 -4.31
N LEU A 74 2.85 4.43 -3.93
CA LEU A 74 1.64 3.67 -3.59
C LEU A 74 0.59 3.78 -4.71
N THR A 75 -0.07 2.66 -4.99
CA THR A 75 -1.15 2.60 -5.98
C THR A 75 -2.25 1.65 -5.51
N ILE A 76 -3.50 1.96 -5.83
CA ILE A 76 -4.65 1.10 -5.52
C ILE A 76 -4.89 0.20 -6.72
N VAL A 77 -4.91 -1.11 -6.49
CA VAL A 77 -5.09 -2.11 -7.53
C VAL A 77 -6.26 -3.01 -7.17
N SER A 78 -7.17 -3.25 -8.11
CA SER A 78 -8.22 -4.26 -7.96
C SER A 78 -7.62 -5.66 -8.08
N ASN A 79 -8.21 -6.65 -7.40
CA ASN A 79 -7.77 -8.04 -7.50
C ASN A 79 -7.79 -8.57 -8.95
N SER A 80 -8.77 -8.12 -9.75
CA SER A 80 -8.86 -8.44 -11.18
C SER A 80 -7.72 -7.83 -12.00
N ALA A 81 -7.39 -6.56 -11.78
CA ALA A 81 -6.29 -5.89 -12.48
C ALA A 81 -4.92 -6.48 -12.10
N LYS A 82 -4.74 -6.92 -10.85
CA LYS A 82 -3.49 -7.54 -10.37
C LYS A 82 -3.12 -8.82 -11.14
N GLN A 83 -4.12 -9.66 -11.47
CA GLN A 83 -3.89 -10.85 -12.30
C GLN A 83 -3.40 -10.48 -13.71
N LEU A 84 -3.98 -9.42 -14.29
CA LEU A 84 -3.62 -8.96 -15.63
C LEU A 84 -2.26 -8.24 -15.66
N LEU A 85 -1.88 -7.55 -14.59
CA LEU A 85 -0.65 -6.78 -14.58
C LEU A 85 0.59 -7.68 -14.43
N GLY A 86 0.57 -8.75 -13.63
CA GLY A 86 1.69 -9.70 -13.52
C GLY A 86 3.07 -9.07 -13.33
N ARG A 87 3.17 -7.82 -12.85
CA ARG A 87 4.43 -7.06 -12.80
C ARG A 87 5.14 -7.38 -11.49
N LYS A 88 5.84 -8.51 -11.47
CA LYS A 88 7.16 -8.48 -10.83
C LYS A 88 7.95 -7.40 -11.58
N PHE A 89 8.72 -6.58 -10.88
CA PHE A 89 9.72 -5.72 -11.51
C PHE A 89 10.45 -6.58 -12.56
N LYS A 90 10.18 -6.34 -13.85
CA LYS A 90 10.84 -7.08 -14.93
C LYS A 90 12.11 -6.31 -15.22
N GLU A 91 13.23 -7.02 -15.10
CA GLU A 91 14.53 -6.48 -15.44
C GLU A 91 14.51 -6.06 -16.93
N PRO A 92 15.21 -4.97 -17.30
CA PRO A 92 15.55 -4.74 -18.69
C PRO A 92 16.42 -5.88 -19.23
#